data_AF-A0AAQ0LLA3-F1
#
_entry.id   AF-A0AAQ0LLA3-F1
#
_cell.length_a   1.000
_cell.length_b   1.000
_cell.length_c   1.000
_cell.angle_alpha   90.00
_cell.angle_beta   90.00
_cell.angle_gamma   90.00
#
_symmetry.space_group_name_H-M   'P 1'
#
loop_
_entity.id
_entity.type
_entity.pdbx_description
1 polymer ?
#
loop_
_entity_poly.entity_id
_entity_poly.type
_entity_poly.pdbx_seq_one_letter_code
_entity_poly.pdbx_strand_id
1 'polypeptide(L)' 'MAAFIIFIAVLLPCVVGRLIWRADWQAIEEENKRYYTEEGHHIYYDRKLIAALEKEKQQIKETEK' A
#
# COMPACT_ATOMS: atom_id res chain seq x y z
N MET A 1 34.87 15.00 14.93
CA MET A 1 34.22 14.49 13.69
C MET A 1 33.48 13.18 13.92
N ALA A 2 34.14 12.11 14.37
CA ALA A 2 33.48 10.80 14.60
C ALA A 2 32.29 10.84 15.58
N ALA A 3 32.41 11.55 16.72
CA ALA A 3 31.31 11.68 17.68
C ALA A 3 30.07 12.37 17.10
N PHE A 4 30.24 13.34 16.19
CA PHE A 4 29.14 14.03 15.53
C PHE A 4 28.44 13.12 14.50
N ILE A 5 29.22 12.31 13.79
CA ILE A 5 28.71 11.28 12.87
C ILE A 5 27.88 10.26 13.64
N ILE A 6 28.40 9.76 14.77
CA ILE A 6 27.68 8.81 15.64
C ILE A 6 26.39 9.44 16.18
N PHE A 7 26.47 10.69 16.64
CA PHE A 7 25.31 11.41 17.14
C PHE A 7 24.20 11.55 16.09
N ILE A 8 24.55 11.94 14.86
CA ILE A 8 23.59 11.98 13.74
C ILE A 8 23.06 10.59 13.42
N ALA A 9 23.94 9.59 13.34
CA ALA A 9 23.56 8.21 13.04
C ALA A 9 22.58 7.61 14.05
N VAL A 10 22.58 8.09 15.30
CA VAL A 10 21.62 7.68 16.33
C VAL A 10 20.37 8.56 16.32
N LEU A 11 20.54 9.89 16.31
CA LEU A 11 19.41 10.81 16.38
C LEU A 11 18.51 10.76 15.16
N LEU A 12 19.08 10.65 13.96
CA LEU A 12 18.32 10.72 12.72
C LEU A 12 17.32 9.55 12.62
N PRO A 13 17.71 8.28 12.85
CA PRO A 13 16.75 7.17 12.95
C PRO A 13 15.74 7.33 14.08
N CYS A 14 16.13 7.86 15.25
CA CYS A 14 15.19 8.11 16.35
C CYS A 14 14.11 9.13 15.97
N VAL A 15 14.50 10.22 15.28
CA VAL A 15 13.57 11.24 14.81
C VAL A 15 12.66 10.66 13.72
N VAL A 16 13.22 9.97 12.73
CA VAL A 16 12.45 9.33 11.65
C VAL A 16 11.47 8.30 12.22
N GLY A 17 11.93 7.43 13.12
CA GLY A 17 11.09 6.44 13.79
C GLY A 17 9.95 7.10 14.59
N ARG A 18 10.21 8.22 15.27
CA ARG A 18 9.18 8.99 15.96
C ARG A 18 8.15 9.59 15.00
N LEU A 19 8.59 10.11 13.85
CA LEU A 19 7.69 10.66 12.83
C LEU A 19 6.80 9.55 12.23
N ILE A 20 7.39 8.41 11.89
CA ILE A 20 6.68 7.21 11.39
C ILE A 20 5.67 6.73 12.42
N TRP A 21 6.03 6.66 13.70
CA TRP A 21 5.09 6.22 14.74
C TRP A 21 3.94 7.21 14.95
N ARG A 22 4.18 8.51 14.78
CA ARG A 22 3.14 9.54 14.85
C ARG A 22 2.31 9.67 13.57
N ALA A 23 2.71 9.03 12.49
CA ALA A 23 1.96 9.06 11.25
C ALA A 23 0.57 8.45 11.48
N ASP A 24 -0.45 9.09 10.92
CA ASP A 24 -1.80 8.56 10.94
C ASP A 24 -1.91 7.48 9.86
N TRP A 25 -1.53 6.26 10.23
CA TRP A 25 -1.57 5.10 9.36
C TRP A 25 -2.99 4.79 8.88
N GLN A 26 -4.02 5.12 9.68
CA GLN A 26 -5.40 4.87 9.29
C GLN A 26 -5.84 5.84 8.20
N ALA A 27 -5.55 7.12 8.35
CA ALA A 27 -5.85 8.12 7.32
C ALA A 27 -5.09 7.84 6.01
N ILE A 28 -3.80 7.46 6.10
CA ILE A 28 -2.99 7.07 4.94
C ILE A 28 -3.59 5.85 4.24
N GLU A 29 -3.98 4.82 5.00
CA GLU A 29 -4.60 3.62 4.44
C GLU A 29 -5.95 3.93 3.78
N GLU A 30 -6.77 4.79 4.40
CA GLU A 30 -8.06 5.22 3.86
C GLU A 30 -7.91 6.00 2.54
N GLU A 31 -6.90 6.86 2.46
CA GLU A 31 -6.55 7.54 1.21
C GLU A 31 -6.08 6.54 0.14
N ASN A 32 -5.20 5.60 0.52
CA ASN A 32 -4.66 4.60 -0.38
C ASN A 32 -5.74 3.69 -0.98
N LYS A 33 -6.74 3.29 -0.19
CA LYS A 33 -7.86 2.45 -0.65
C LYS A 33 -8.54 2.96 -1.92
N ARG A 34 -8.54 4.27 -2.18
CA ARG A 34 -9.09 4.85 -3.41
C ARG A 34 -8.42 4.31 -4.68
N TYR A 35 -7.17 3.85 -4.59
CA TYR A 35 -6.39 3.33 -5.70
C TYR A 35 -6.41 1.81 -5.80
N TYR A 36 -7.12 1.13 -4.92
CA TYR A 36 -7.23 -0.32 -4.88
C TYR A 36 -8.69 -0.78 -5.08
N THR A 37 -8.87 -1.97 -5.61
CA THR A 37 -10.17 -2.65 -5.59
C THR A 37 -10.45 -3.18 -4.18
N GLU A 38 -11.71 -3.57 -3.90
CA GLU A 38 -12.06 -4.23 -2.64
C GLU A 38 -11.28 -5.53 -2.38
N GLU A 39 -10.78 -6.15 -3.46
CA GLU A 39 -9.97 -7.36 -3.46
C GLU A 39 -8.47 -7.07 -3.25
N GLY A 40 -8.09 -5.80 -3.13
CA GLY A 40 -6.71 -5.37 -2.88
C GLY A 40 -5.85 -5.24 -4.14
N HIS A 41 -6.43 -5.21 -5.33
CA HIS A 41 -5.68 -4.99 -6.58
C HIS A 41 -5.49 -3.50 -6.86
N HIS A 42 -4.26 -3.09 -7.20
CA HIS A 42 -4.00 -1.69 -7.51
C HIS A 42 -4.60 -1.35 -8.89
N ILE A 43 -5.60 -0.47 -8.92
CA ILE A 43 -6.44 -0.19 -10.11
C ILE A 43 -5.60 0.16 -11.34
N TYR A 44 -4.53 0.94 -11.15
CA TYR A 44 -3.68 1.37 -12.27
C TYR A 44 -2.74 0.26 -12.80
N TYR A 45 -2.04 -0.46 -11.91
CA TYR A 45 -1.01 -1.43 -12.30
C TYR A 45 -1.61 -2.79 -12.67
N ASP A 46 -2.71 -3.18 -12.01
CA ASP A 46 -3.32 -4.50 -12.14
C ASP A 46 -4.47 -4.53 -13.14
N ARG A 47 -4.62 -3.50 -13.98
CA ARG A 47 -5.76 -3.38 -14.91
C ARG A 47 -5.98 -4.64 -15.76
N LYS A 48 -4.91 -5.30 -16.22
CA LYS A 48 -4.98 -6.53 -17.01
C LYS A 48 -5.45 -7.73 -16.18
N LEU A 49 -5.00 -7.81 -14.92
CA LEU A 49 -5.42 -8.85 -13.98
C LEU A 49 -6.90 -8.68 -13.64
N ILE A 50 -7.32 -7.46 -13.29
CA ILE A 50 -8.72 -7.12 -13.00
C ILE A 50 -9.62 -7.52 -14.17
N ALA A 51 -9.24 -7.15 -15.41
CA ALA A 51 -10.01 -7.51 -16.60
C ALA A 51 -10.06 -9.03 -16.87
N ALA A 52 -9.01 -9.78 -16.51
CA ALA A 52 -9.01 -11.23 -16.63
C ALA A 52 -9.94 -11.88 -15.59
N LEU A 53 -9.87 -11.42 -14.34
CA LEU A 53 -10.73 -11.89 -13.24
C LEU A 53 -12.22 -11.60 -13.51
N GLU A 54 -12.54 -10.44 -14.07
CA GLU A 54 -13.92 -10.11 -14.46
C GLU A 54 -14.46 -11.05 -15.53
N LYS A 55 -13.64 -11.41 -16.53
CA LYS A 55 -14.02 -12.39 -17.57
C LYS A 55 -14.24 -13.78 -17.00
N GLU A 56 -13.36 -14.23 -16.11
CA GLU A 56 -13.51 -15.52 -15.42
C GLU A 56 -14.80 -15.56 -14.61
N LYS A 57 -15.08 -14.50 -13.84
CA LYS A 57 -16.35 -14.36 -13.09
C LYS A 57 -17.58 -14.39 -14.00
N GLN A 58 -17.50 -13.85 -15.21
CA GLN A 58 -18.59 -13.92 -16.19
C GLN A 58 -18.78 -15.35 -16.72
N GLN A 59 -17.70 -16.04 -17.09
CA GLN A 59 -17.75 -17.42 -17.58
C GLN A 59 -18.31 -18.39 -16.55
N ILE A 60 -17.92 -18.23 -15.27
CA ILE A 60 -18.45 -19.04 -14.17
C ILE A 60 -19.96 -18.81 -14.05
N LYS A 61 -20.42 -17.55 -14.05
CA LYS A 61 -21.86 -17.22 -13.97
C LYS A 61 -22.68 -17.74 -15.16
N GLU A 62 -22.08 -17.82 -16.34
CA GLU A 62 -22.73 -18.41 -17.52
C GLU A 62 -22.78 -19.93 -17.46
N THR A 63 -21.77 -20.57 -16.87
CA THR A 63 -21.69 -22.04 -16.72
C THR A 63 -22.58 -22.56 -15.57
N GLU A 64 -22.79 -21.74 -14.54
CA GLU A 64 -23.67 -22.05 -13.40
C GLU A 64 -25.16 -21.77 -13.69
N LYS A 65 -25.49 -21.21 -14.86
CA LYS A 65 -26.85 -20.89 -15.30
C LYS A 65 -27.47 -22.03 -16.11
#